data_AF-A0A378MWF2-F1
#
_entry.id   AF-A0A378MWF2-F1
#
_cell.length_a   1.000
_cell.length_b   1.000
_cell.length_c   1.000
_cell.angle_alpha   90.00
_cell.angle_beta   90.00
_cell.angle_gamma   90.00
#
_symmetry.space_group_name_H-M   'P 1'
#
loop_
_entity.id
_entity.type
_entity.pdbx_description
1 polymer ?
#
loop_
_entity_poly.entity_id
_entity_poly.type
_entity_poly.pdbx_seq_one_letter_code
_entity_poly.pdbx_strand_id
1 'polypeptide(L)'
;MIAVIFFPAAELFSSFWIALLGSLAAIVLVLFIAKASKLNPLTLILGGLIVNILFGAIASLLTLFYFDFLFGVMVWGSGSLLQDGWATSITLAITVVVAFFIFVLLSRPLTILSLDDEQARRLGAPVNLLRYLVIFVCAAITALVVSKIGVIGFIGFAVQVWLILPKYDIYYFAS
;
A
#
# COMPACT_ATOMS: atom_id res chain seq x y z
N MET A 1 12.77 4.71 -9.52
CA MET A 1 14.23 4.76 -9.70
C MET A 1 14.65 4.20 -11.05
N ILE A 2 14.50 2.89 -11.32
CA ILE A 2 14.86 2.30 -12.63
C ILE A 2 14.22 3.06 -13.80
N ALA A 3 12.92 3.32 -13.75
CA ALA A 3 12.22 4.05 -14.81
C ALA A 3 12.78 5.47 -15.06
N VAL A 4 13.26 6.15 -14.01
CA VAL A 4 13.85 7.51 -14.14
C VAL A 4 15.21 7.46 -14.82
N ILE A 5 16.00 6.40 -14.58
CA ILE A 5 17.30 6.20 -15.21
C ILE A 5 17.13 5.92 -16.72
N PHE A 6 16.18 5.06 -17.10
CA PHE A 6 16.00 4.66 -18.51
C PHE A 6 15.08 5.59 -19.31
N PHE A 7 14.14 6.29 -18.65
CA PHE A 7 13.14 7.14 -19.28
C PHE A 7 12.98 8.48 -18.52
N PRO A 8 14.00 9.36 -18.53
CA PRO A 8 13.95 10.63 -17.80
C PRO A 8 12.88 11.60 -18.31
N ALA A 9 12.38 11.43 -19.54
CA ALA A 9 11.40 12.34 -20.18
C ALA A 9 9.92 11.93 -20.02
N ALA A 10 9.60 10.89 -19.24
CA ALA A 10 8.21 10.42 -19.07
C ALA A 10 7.52 11.16 -17.91
N GLU A 11 7.04 12.38 -18.14
CA GLU A 11 6.86 13.36 -17.05
C GLU A 11 5.65 13.18 -16.10
N LEU A 12 4.48 12.64 -16.48
CA LEU A 12 3.35 12.59 -15.51
C LEU A 12 2.39 11.40 -15.62
N PHE A 13 2.01 10.98 -16.83
CA PHE A 13 1.11 9.83 -17.02
C PHE A 13 1.77 8.48 -16.69
N SER A 14 3.10 8.44 -16.77
CA SER A 14 3.90 7.24 -16.51
C SER A 14 4.00 6.92 -15.01
N SER A 15 3.99 7.94 -14.14
CA SER A 15 4.28 7.75 -12.70
C SER A 15 3.30 6.82 -11.99
N PHE A 16 2.00 6.94 -12.27
CA PHE A 16 0.98 6.04 -11.70
C PHE A 16 1.20 4.59 -12.15
N TRP A 17 1.36 4.36 -13.45
CA TRP A 17 1.54 3.02 -13.99
C TRP A 17 2.85 2.38 -13.52
N ILE A 18 3.93 3.16 -13.41
CA ILE A 18 5.20 2.69 -12.84
C ILE A 18 5.02 2.32 -11.36
N ALA A 19 4.37 3.17 -10.57
CA ALA A 19 4.10 2.90 -9.16
C ALA A 19 3.20 1.67 -8.98
N LEU A 20 2.18 1.53 -9.82
CA LEU A 20 1.27 0.39 -9.82
C LEU A 20 2.01 -0.89 -10.16
N LEU A 21 2.78 -0.91 -11.26
CA LEU A 21 3.58 -2.07 -11.66
C LEU A 21 4.60 -2.45 -10.59
N GLY A 22 5.26 -1.47 -9.97
CA GLY A 22 6.17 -1.70 -8.85
C GLY A 22 5.46 -2.31 -7.64
N SER A 23 4.28 -1.80 -7.28
CA SER A 23 3.47 -2.33 -6.17
C SER A 23 2.99 -3.76 -6.44
N LEU A 24 2.55 -4.05 -7.67
CA LEU A 24 2.11 -5.38 -8.06
C LEU A 24 3.28 -6.37 -8.09
N ALA A 25 4.45 -5.96 -8.60
CA ALA A 25 5.66 -6.79 -8.56
C ALA A 25 6.06 -7.11 -7.12
N ALA A 26 5.99 -6.13 -6.21
CA ALA A 26 6.25 -6.34 -4.79
C ALA A 26 5.27 -7.35 -4.17
N ILE A 27 3.96 -7.17 -4.42
CA ILE A 27 2.90 -8.05 -3.91
C ILE A 27 3.09 -9.48 -4.44
N VAL A 28 3.35 -9.64 -5.73
CA VAL A 28 3.59 -10.96 -6.33
C VAL A 28 4.81 -11.62 -5.70
N LEU A 29 5.89 -10.88 -5.46
CA LEU A 29 7.09 -11.40 -4.81
C LEU A 29 6.79 -11.87 -3.37
N VAL A 30 6.06 -11.08 -2.59
CA VAL A 30 5.65 -11.45 -1.22
C VAL A 30 4.76 -12.69 -1.23
N LEU A 31 3.78 -12.74 -2.12
CA LEU A 31 2.89 -13.89 -2.26
C LEU A 31 3.65 -15.14 -2.72
N PHE A 32 4.64 -14.99 -3.60
CA PHE A 32 5.50 -16.09 -4.04
C PHE A 32 6.32 -16.66 -2.89
N ILE A 33 6.93 -15.80 -2.07
CA ILE A 33 7.67 -16.21 -0.86
C ILE A 33 6.73 -16.93 0.12
N ALA A 34 5.54 -16.37 0.37
CA ALA A 34 4.58 -16.91 1.34
C ALA A 34 3.84 -18.17 0.86
N LYS A 35 3.86 -18.46 -0.45
CA LYS A 35 3.17 -19.61 -1.05
C LYS A 35 3.67 -20.94 -0.46
N ALA A 36 4.97 -21.04 -0.19
CA ALA A 36 5.59 -22.24 0.39
C ALA A 36 5.03 -22.57 1.79
N SER A 37 4.59 -21.55 2.55
CA SER A 37 4.02 -21.70 3.90
C SER A 37 2.50 -21.66 3.91
N LYS A 38 1.83 -21.99 2.80
CA LYS A 38 0.36 -21.94 2.65
C LYS A 38 -0.25 -20.57 3.02
N LEU A 39 0.48 -19.48 2.77
CA LEU A 39 0.07 -18.11 3.09
C LEU A 39 -0.19 -17.89 4.60
N ASN A 40 0.59 -18.54 5.46
CA ASN A 40 0.58 -18.27 6.90
C ASN A 40 0.79 -16.76 7.17
N PRO A 41 -0.05 -16.12 8.02
CA PRO A 41 0.08 -14.71 8.38
C PRO A 41 1.49 -14.29 8.80
N LEU A 42 2.21 -15.12 9.56
CA LEU A 42 3.58 -14.82 9.98
C LEU A 42 4.54 -14.76 8.79
N THR A 43 4.44 -15.70 7.85
CA THR A 43 5.27 -15.72 6.64
C THR A 43 4.95 -14.55 5.71
N LEU A 44 3.70 -14.09 5.67
CA LEU A 44 3.32 -12.91 4.91
C LEU A 44 3.94 -11.63 5.48
N ILE A 45 3.93 -11.48 6.81
CA ILE A 45 4.56 -10.35 7.50
C ILE A 45 6.08 -10.35 7.27
N LEU A 46 6.74 -11.49 7.50
CA LEU A 46 8.18 -11.64 7.29
C LEU A 46 8.57 -11.50 5.82
N GLY A 47 7.77 -12.06 4.90
CA GLY A 47 7.96 -11.91 3.47
C GLY A 47 7.90 -10.44 3.04
N GLY A 48 6.92 -9.69 3.55
CA GLY A 48 6.84 -8.24 3.34
C GLY A 48 8.08 -7.49 3.85
N LEU A 49 8.55 -7.83 5.06
CA LEU A 49 9.77 -7.25 5.64
C LEU A 49 11.01 -7.52 4.77
N ILE A 50 11.20 -8.76 4.34
CA ILE A 50 12.32 -9.18 3.49
C ILE A 50 12.31 -8.41 2.16
N VAL A 51 11.15 -8.34 1.51
CA VAL A 51 10.99 -7.61 0.24
C VAL A 51 11.24 -6.12 0.41
N ASN A 52 10.78 -5.52 1.50
CA ASN A 52 11.05 -4.12 1.82
C ASN A 52 12.56 -3.85 1.96
N ILE A 53 13.28 -4.68 2.71
CA ILE A 53 14.73 -4.56 2.88
C ILE A 53 15.46 -4.76 1.55
N LEU A 54 15.06 -5.76 0.76
CA LEU A 54 15.64 -6.04 -0.54
C LEU A 54 15.51 -4.85 -1.50
N PHE A 55 14.30 -4.30 -1.64
CA PHE A 55 14.08 -3.13 -2.50
C PHE A 55 14.75 -1.87 -1.95
N GLY A 56 14.81 -1.71 -0.63
CA GLY A 56 15.58 -0.64 0.01
C GLY A 56 17.07 -0.73 -0.34
N ALA A 57 17.66 -1.92 -0.27
CA ALA A 57 19.06 -2.14 -0.63
C ALA A 57 19.33 -1.85 -2.12
N ILE A 58 18.44 -2.30 -3.02
CA ILE A 58 18.54 -2.00 -4.45
C ILE A 58 18.43 -0.49 -4.70
N ALA A 59 17.49 0.19 -4.04
CA ALA A 59 17.32 1.63 -4.15
C ALA A 59 18.57 2.40 -3.70
N SER A 60 19.16 2.01 -2.56
CA SER A 60 20.42 2.58 -2.06
C SER A 60 21.59 2.35 -3.01
N LEU A 61 21.71 1.15 -3.58
CA LEU A 61 22.74 0.84 -4.56
C LEU A 61 22.58 1.69 -5.82
N LEU A 62 21.37 1.80 -6.38
CA LEU A 62 21.12 2.64 -7.55
C LEU A 62 21.43 4.11 -7.28
N THR A 63 21.09 4.60 -6.09
CA THR A 63 21.40 5.96 -5.65
C THR A 63 22.90 6.21 -5.62
N LEU A 64 23.70 5.24 -5.18
CA LEU A 64 25.16 5.37 -5.15
C LEU A 64 25.77 5.54 -6.55
N PHE A 65 25.23 4.85 -7.57
CA PHE A 65 25.73 4.93 -8.94
C PHE A 65 25.15 6.10 -9.75
N TYR A 66 23.93 6.56 -9.45
CA TYR A 66 23.18 7.53 -10.26
C TYR A 66 22.63 8.69 -9.40
N PHE A 67 23.43 9.22 -8.49
CA PHE A 67 23.01 10.21 -7.49
C PHE A 67 22.31 11.42 -8.12
N ASP A 68 22.90 12.04 -9.13
CA ASP A 68 22.38 13.27 -9.75
C ASP A 68 20.97 13.07 -10.37
N PHE A 69 20.72 11.91 -10.97
CA PHE A 69 19.43 11.57 -11.57
C PHE A 69 18.38 11.16 -10.53
N LEU A 70 18.82 10.66 -9.37
CA LEU A 70 17.94 10.08 -8.36
C LEU A 70 17.67 11.00 -7.17
N PHE A 71 18.43 12.09 -7.02
CA PHE A 71 18.24 13.04 -5.92
C PHE A 71 16.80 13.56 -5.83
N GLY A 72 16.22 13.97 -6.97
CA GLY A 72 14.81 14.40 -7.03
C GLY A 72 13.82 13.30 -6.61
N VAL A 73 14.12 12.05 -6.94
CA VAL A 73 13.30 10.89 -6.54
C VAL A 73 13.42 10.62 -5.04
N MET A 74 14.58 10.85 -4.43
CA MET A 74 14.75 10.73 -2.98
C MET A 74 13.98 11.82 -2.23
N VAL A 75 14.04 13.06 -2.70
CA VAL A 75 13.28 14.18 -2.12
C VAL A 75 11.78 13.97 -2.29
N TRP A 76 11.34 13.47 -3.45
CA TRP A 76 9.95 13.06 -3.63
C TRP A 76 9.58 11.89 -2.70
N GLY A 77 10.49 10.92 -2.55
CA GLY A 77 10.30 9.73 -1.72
C GLY A 77 10.19 10.01 -0.23
N SER A 78 10.75 11.12 0.28
CA SER A 78 10.55 11.53 1.68
C SER A 78 9.13 12.01 1.99
N GLY A 79 8.32 12.22 0.95
CA GLY A 79 6.98 12.78 1.06
C GLY A 79 7.02 14.29 1.22
N SER A 80 6.22 15.01 0.43
CA SER A 80 6.06 16.46 0.58
C SER A 80 4.67 16.89 0.12
N LEU A 81 4.00 17.67 0.96
CA LEU A 81 2.70 18.30 0.67
C LEU A 81 2.86 19.77 0.26
N LEU A 82 4.08 20.32 0.38
CA LEU A 82 4.32 21.77 0.29
C LEU A 82 4.39 22.29 -1.15
N GLN A 83 4.53 21.41 -2.14
CA GLN A 83 4.81 21.79 -3.54
C GLN A 83 3.65 21.54 -4.50
N ASP A 84 2.55 21.00 -4.01
CA ASP A 84 1.46 20.51 -4.83
C ASP A 84 0.27 21.45 -4.72
N GLY A 85 0.10 22.32 -5.71
CA GLY A 85 -1.01 23.28 -5.75
C GLY A 85 -2.40 22.63 -5.69
N TRP A 86 -3.45 23.46 -5.68
CA TRP A 86 -4.85 23.05 -5.48
C TRP A 86 -5.34 21.90 -6.38
N ALA A 87 -4.79 21.75 -7.59
CA ALA A 87 -5.15 20.66 -8.50
C ALA A 87 -4.81 19.27 -7.93
N THR A 88 -3.65 19.12 -7.26
CA THR A 88 -3.26 17.86 -6.63
C THR A 88 -4.15 17.57 -5.43
N SER A 89 -4.48 18.59 -4.62
CA SER A 89 -5.40 18.44 -3.47
C SER A 89 -6.79 17.98 -3.91
N ILE A 90 -7.34 18.56 -4.98
CA ILE A 90 -8.64 18.14 -5.54
C ILE A 90 -8.57 16.69 -6.04
N THR A 91 -7.49 16.32 -6.73
CA THR A 91 -7.29 14.95 -7.22
C THR A 91 -7.25 13.94 -6.08
N LEU A 92 -6.54 14.25 -4.99
CA LEU A 92 -6.49 13.42 -3.80
C LEU A 92 -7.84 13.35 -3.09
N ALA A 93 -8.57 14.47 -2.99
CA ALA A 93 -9.91 14.48 -2.41
C ALA A 93 -10.88 13.56 -3.18
N ILE A 94 -10.88 13.63 -4.51
CA ILE A 94 -11.66 12.72 -5.37
C ILE A 94 -11.23 11.27 -5.13
N THR A 95 -9.92 11.03 -5.05
CA THR A 95 -9.37 9.68 -4.78
C THR A 95 -9.89 9.13 -3.45
N VAL A 96 -9.90 9.94 -2.39
CA VAL A 96 -10.42 9.55 -1.06
C VAL A 96 -11.91 9.23 -1.13
N VAL A 97 -12.71 10.06 -1.82
CA VAL A 97 -14.15 9.82 -2.00
C VAL A 97 -14.40 8.51 -2.74
N VAL A 98 -13.68 8.27 -3.84
CA VAL A 98 -13.79 7.04 -4.63
C VAL A 98 -13.37 5.82 -3.79
N ALA A 99 -12.24 5.91 -3.08
CA ALA A 99 -11.78 4.86 -2.18
C ALA A 99 -12.82 4.54 -1.10
N PHE A 100 -13.43 5.57 -0.50
CA PHE A 100 -14.49 5.41 0.49
C PHE A 100 -15.67 4.61 -0.07
N PHE A 101 -16.20 4.98 -1.25
CA PHE A 101 -17.29 4.23 -1.87
C PHE A 101 -16.91 2.78 -2.19
N ILE A 102 -15.70 2.55 -2.69
CA ILE A 102 -15.19 1.20 -2.96
C ILE A 102 -15.16 0.38 -1.65
N PHE A 103 -14.61 0.92 -0.56
CA PHE A 103 -14.54 0.20 0.71
C PHE A 103 -15.91 0.00 1.37
N VAL A 104 -16.87 0.91 1.17
CA VAL A 104 -18.25 0.71 1.60
C VAL A 104 -18.89 -0.47 0.84
N LEU A 105 -18.68 -0.58 -0.47
CA LEU A 105 -19.14 -1.72 -1.27
C LEU A 105 -18.44 -3.02 -0.86
N LEU A 106 -17.15 -2.93 -0.50
CA LEU A 106 -16.35 -4.06 -0.04
C LEU A 106 -16.58 -4.43 1.43
N SER A 107 -17.39 -3.67 2.19
CA SER A 107 -17.61 -3.88 3.63
C SER A 107 -18.07 -5.29 3.96
N ARG A 108 -19.11 -5.79 3.27
CA ARG A 108 -19.62 -7.15 3.42
C ARG A 108 -18.55 -8.21 3.15
N PRO A 109 -17.86 -8.19 1.99
CA PRO A 109 -16.77 -9.13 1.75
C PRO A 109 -15.64 -9.06 2.78
N LEU A 110 -15.26 -7.86 3.24
CA LEU A 110 -14.24 -7.70 4.29
C LEU A 110 -14.69 -8.32 5.61
N THR A 111 -15.97 -8.21 5.97
CA THR A 111 -16.53 -8.91 7.14
C THR A 111 -16.44 -10.43 6.98
N ILE A 112 -16.75 -10.96 5.79
CA ILE A 112 -16.62 -12.40 5.53
C ILE A 112 -15.16 -12.86 5.65
N LEU A 113 -14.20 -12.05 5.19
CA LEU A 113 -12.76 -12.34 5.32
C LEU A 113 -12.22 -12.23 6.75
N SER A 114 -12.98 -11.62 7.68
CA SER A 114 -12.63 -11.57 9.10
C SER A 114 -13.00 -12.85 9.85
N LEU A 115 -13.85 -13.70 9.26
CA LEU A 115 -14.13 -15.05 9.75
C LEU A 115 -12.97 -15.99 9.41
N ASP A 116 -12.88 -17.11 10.10
CA ASP A 116 -11.96 -18.18 9.69
C ASP A 116 -12.24 -18.62 8.26
N ASP A 117 -11.18 -18.94 7.51
CA ASP A 117 -11.25 -19.38 6.11
C ASP A 117 -12.24 -20.54 5.90
N GLU A 118 -12.41 -21.42 6.90
CA GLU A 118 -13.36 -22.53 6.85
C GLU A 118 -14.82 -22.06 6.96
N GLN A 119 -15.11 -21.12 7.85
CA GLN A 119 -16.46 -20.56 8.03
C GLN A 119 -16.88 -19.74 6.81
N ALA A 120 -15.96 -18.94 6.27
CA ALA A 120 -16.19 -18.13 5.07
C ALA A 120 -16.49 -19.01 3.83
N ARG A 121 -15.79 -20.15 3.68
CA ARG A 121 -16.04 -21.10 2.58
C ARG A 121 -17.39 -21.81 2.70
N ARG A 122 -17.85 -22.10 3.92
CA ARG A 122 -19.18 -22.71 4.16
C ARG A 122 -20.33 -21.79 3.74
N LEU A 123 -20.12 -20.47 3.76
CA LEU A 123 -21.05 -19.46 3.26
C LEU A 123 -21.01 -19.31 1.72
N GLY A 124 -20.22 -20.13 1.01
CA GLY A 124 -20.08 -20.09 -0.44
C GLY A 124 -19.19 -18.95 -0.96
N ALA A 125 -18.48 -18.24 -0.07
CA ALA A 125 -17.65 -17.11 -0.47
C ALA A 125 -16.34 -17.56 -1.14
N PRO A 126 -15.97 -16.99 -2.30
CA PRO A 126 -14.68 -17.27 -2.94
C PRO A 126 -13.54 -16.51 -2.24
N VAL A 127 -13.14 -16.99 -1.05
CA VAL A 127 -12.16 -16.34 -0.13
C VAL A 127 -10.88 -15.87 -0.85
N ASN A 128 -10.30 -16.72 -1.70
CA ASN A 128 -9.06 -16.41 -2.39
C ASN A 128 -9.23 -15.27 -3.42
N LEU A 129 -10.30 -15.33 -4.23
CA LEU A 129 -10.59 -14.30 -5.23
C LEU A 129 -10.80 -12.95 -4.55
N LEU A 130 -11.54 -12.96 -3.45
CA LEU A 130 -11.86 -11.76 -2.70
C LEU A 130 -10.62 -11.15 -2.04
N ARG A 131 -9.74 -11.98 -1.48
CA ARG A 131 -8.44 -11.57 -0.95
C ARG A 131 -7.58 -10.89 -2.03
N TYR A 132 -7.49 -11.47 -3.22
CA TYR A 132 -6.75 -10.87 -4.33
C TYR A 132 -7.37 -9.55 -4.81
N LEU A 133 -8.70 -9.46 -4.88
CA LEU A 133 -9.39 -8.23 -5.27
C LEU A 133 -9.12 -7.10 -4.27
N VAL A 134 -9.24 -7.37 -2.97
CA VAL A 134 -8.95 -6.39 -1.91
C VAL A 134 -7.50 -5.92 -1.99
N ILE A 135 -6.55 -6.86 -2.13
CA ILE A 135 -5.12 -6.54 -2.26
C ILE A 135 -4.88 -5.65 -3.47
N PHE A 136 -5.49 -5.97 -4.62
CA PHE A 136 -5.35 -5.19 -5.84
C PHE A 136 -5.91 -3.77 -5.70
N VAL A 137 -7.11 -3.62 -5.13
CA VAL A 137 -7.73 -2.32 -4.87
C VAL A 137 -6.86 -1.47 -3.95
N CYS A 138 -6.38 -2.05 -2.84
CA CYS A 138 -5.46 -1.37 -1.92
C CYS A 138 -4.17 -0.95 -2.62
N ALA A 139 -3.58 -1.82 -3.45
CA ALA A 139 -2.36 -1.53 -4.21
C ALA A 139 -2.58 -0.38 -5.20
N ALA A 140 -3.71 -0.38 -5.91
CA ALA A 140 -4.06 0.65 -6.88
C ALA A 140 -4.25 2.02 -6.22
N ILE A 141 -5.01 2.09 -5.12
CA ILE A 141 -5.21 3.33 -4.36
C ILE A 141 -3.87 3.81 -3.79
N THR A 142 -3.07 2.91 -3.22
CA THR A 142 -1.73 3.25 -2.69
C THR A 142 -0.83 3.78 -3.79
N ALA A 143 -0.78 3.14 -4.95
CA ALA A 143 0.02 3.60 -6.09
C ALA A 143 -0.41 4.98 -6.58
N LEU A 144 -1.73 5.27 -6.61
CA LEU A 144 -2.26 6.57 -6.99
C LEU A 144 -1.84 7.65 -6.01
N VAL A 145 -2.02 7.41 -4.70
CA VAL A 145 -1.64 8.36 -3.65
C VAL A 145 -0.14 8.58 -3.66
N VAL A 146 0.66 7.50 -3.59
CA VAL A 146 2.12 7.58 -3.53
C VAL A 146 2.67 8.27 -4.77
N SER A 147 2.14 7.99 -5.97
CA SER A 147 2.56 8.64 -7.23
C SER A 147 2.45 10.17 -7.19
N LYS A 148 1.52 10.72 -6.38
CA LYS A 148 1.31 12.17 -6.24
C LYS A 148 2.19 12.78 -5.16
N ILE A 149 2.09 12.30 -3.92
CA ILE A 149 2.67 12.98 -2.75
C ILE A 149 3.91 12.30 -2.17
N GLY A 150 4.38 11.23 -2.83
CA GLY A 150 5.49 10.42 -2.34
C GLY A 150 5.06 9.41 -1.26
N VAL A 151 6.05 8.80 -0.62
CA VAL A 151 5.81 7.76 0.40
C VAL A 151 5.56 8.42 1.74
N ILE A 152 4.38 8.20 2.31
CA ILE A 152 4.06 8.61 3.70
C ILE A 152 3.81 7.37 4.53
N GLY A 153 4.71 7.11 5.49
CA GLY A 153 4.63 5.98 6.40
C GLY A 153 3.77 6.26 7.65
N PHE A 154 3.57 5.21 8.46
CA PHE A 154 3.01 5.27 9.82
C PHE A 154 1.54 5.71 10.01
N ILE A 155 0.89 6.31 9.01
CA ILE A 155 -0.53 6.72 9.12
C ILE A 155 -1.42 5.51 9.45
N GLY A 156 -1.23 4.39 8.75
CA GLY A 156 -2.02 3.18 8.99
C GLY A 156 -1.88 2.64 10.41
N PHE A 157 -0.68 2.69 10.99
CA PHE A 157 -0.44 2.30 12.37
C PHE A 157 -1.06 3.28 13.37
N ALA A 158 -0.93 4.59 13.12
CA ALA A 158 -1.51 5.62 13.98
C ALA A 158 -3.03 5.52 14.05
N VAL A 159 -3.70 5.29 12.92
CA VAL A 159 -5.15 5.08 12.86
C VAL A 159 -5.57 3.84 13.64
N GLN A 160 -4.84 2.73 13.52
CA GLN A 160 -5.13 1.53 14.30
C GLN A 160 -5.05 1.80 15.81
N VAL A 161 -3.99 2.47 16.27
CA VAL A 161 -3.86 2.83 17.69
C VAL A 161 -5.04 3.72 18.12
N TRP A 162 -5.35 4.76 17.34
CA TRP A 162 -6.44 5.69 17.66
C TRP A 162 -7.81 5.01 17.73
N LEU A 163 -8.10 4.04 16.86
CA LEU A 163 -9.36 3.29 16.91
C LEU A 163 -9.49 2.39 18.15
N ILE A 164 -8.37 2.01 18.78
CA ILE A 164 -8.38 1.15 19.97
C ILE A 164 -8.48 2.02 21.26
N LEU A 165 -7.92 3.23 21.28
CA LEU A 165 -7.93 4.11 22.47
C LEU A 165 -9.31 4.32 23.13
N PRO A 166 -10.41 4.61 22.41
CA PRO A 166 -11.73 4.79 23.03
C PRO A 166 -12.25 3.54 23.73
N LYS A 167 -11.80 2.35 23.31
CA LYS A 167 -12.18 1.10 23.98
C LYS A 167 -11.51 0.99 25.34
N TYR A 168 -10.29 1.50 25.51
CA TYR A 168 -9.56 1.43 26.78
C TYR A 168 -10.10 2.40 27.83
N ASP A 169 -10.48 3.62 27.45
CA ASP A 169 -11.05 4.60 28.40
C ASP A 169 -12.32 4.07 29.06
N ILE A 170 -13.17 3.35 28.32
CA ILE A 170 -14.41 2.76 28.84
C ILE A 170 -14.15 1.74 29.98
N TYR A 171 -13.02 1.04 29.96
CA TYR A 171 -12.69 0.04 31.01
C TYR A 171 -12.13 0.67 32.29
N TYR A 172 -11.50 1.85 32.22
CA TYR A 172 -10.94 2.52 33.40
C TYR A 172 -11.94 3.40 34.16
N PHE A 173 -13.03 3.83 33.53
CA PHE A 173 -14.11 4.59 34.18
C PHE A 173 -15.27 3.71 34.69
N ALA A 174 -15.25 2.41 34.42
CA ALA A 174 -16.26 1.44 34.85
C ALA A 174 -15.84 0.61 36.09
N SER A 175 -14.70 0.94 36.71
CA SER A 175 -14.19 0.36 37.96
C SER A 175 -14.04 1.44 39.03
#